data_AF-E3FML7-F1
#
_entry.id   AF-E3FML7-F1
#
_cell.length_a   1.000
_cell.length_b   1.000
_cell.length_c   1.000
_cell.angle_alpha   90.00
_cell.angle_beta   90.00
_cell.angle_gamma   90.00
#
_symmetry.space_group_name_H-M   'P 1'
#
loop_
_entity.id
_entity.type
_entity.pdbx_description
1 polymer ?
#
loop_
_entity_poly.entity_id
_entity_poly.type
_entity_poly.pdbx_seq_one_letter_code
_entity_poly.pdbx_strand_id
1 'polypeptide(L)'
;MHPLIARFLSLDAARETLQKEKTGAPLSAEELLFIATAAAHPQQRAELLGVSGRKLASDVQATLVLLAAHTAARAIAQEPALSGATAQARQALLGEGASEEETESFIASILLEEAFGYEDEVDDFDADWVAEALGEVPSLAALTREGVDALLLKFSQTGASEAEREARTQIAKALFDIAWSEGPAPINPEHLEALMEAEITGQPEERQEARLRATVELLQVLSREKLIGPMRLSRLRAQLGDDDA
;
A
#
# COMPACT_ATOMS: atom_id res chain seq x y z
N MET A 1 -10.12 1.94 -8.68
CA MET A 1 -8.88 2.66 -9.11
C MET A 1 -9.09 4.17 -9.29
N HIS A 2 -8.18 5.00 -8.76
CA HIS A 2 -8.18 6.46 -8.93
C HIS A 2 -8.13 6.94 -10.41
N PRO A 3 -8.93 7.94 -10.84
CA PRO A 3 -9.00 8.38 -12.25
C PRO A 3 -7.68 8.85 -12.86
N LEU A 4 -6.80 9.48 -12.06
CA LEU A 4 -5.48 9.89 -12.56
C LEU A 4 -4.53 8.71 -12.75
N ILE A 5 -4.66 7.66 -11.95
CA ILE A 5 -3.89 6.43 -12.18
C ILE A 5 -4.34 5.84 -13.52
N ALA A 6 -5.66 5.63 -13.69
CA ALA A 6 -6.23 5.11 -14.93
C ALA A 6 -5.80 5.91 -16.18
N ARG A 7 -5.83 7.25 -16.08
CA ARG A 7 -5.42 8.14 -17.17
C ARG A 7 -3.94 8.00 -17.51
N PHE A 8 -3.06 8.04 -16.52
CA PHE A 8 -1.61 8.13 -16.74
C PHE A 8 -0.89 6.79 -16.83
N LEU A 9 -1.58 5.67 -16.62
CA LEU A 9 -1.14 4.35 -17.08
C LEU A 9 -1.14 4.24 -18.62
N SER A 10 -1.90 5.10 -19.31
CA SER A 10 -1.80 5.21 -20.76
C SER A 10 -0.52 5.96 -21.15
N LEU A 11 0.40 5.24 -21.79
CA LEU A 11 1.62 5.83 -22.36
C LEU A 11 1.31 7.04 -23.26
N ASP A 12 0.26 6.94 -24.08
CA ASP A 12 -0.11 8.01 -25.00
C ASP A 12 -0.52 9.26 -24.23
N ALA A 13 -1.35 9.13 -23.20
CA ALA A 13 -1.78 10.25 -22.37
C ALA A 13 -0.57 10.87 -21.62
N ALA A 14 0.26 10.05 -20.99
CA ALA A 14 1.45 10.51 -20.27
C ALA A 14 2.42 11.28 -21.20
N ARG A 15 2.68 10.74 -22.39
CA ARG A 15 3.56 11.39 -23.38
C ARG A 15 2.96 12.65 -23.98
N GLU A 16 1.67 12.62 -24.30
CA GLU A 16 0.96 13.80 -24.82
C GLU A 16 1.06 14.95 -23.82
N THR A 17 0.85 14.67 -22.53
CA THR A 17 1.00 15.68 -21.46
C THR A 17 2.42 16.24 -21.39
N LEU A 18 3.46 15.39 -21.41
CA LEU A 18 4.86 15.86 -21.43
C LEU A 18 5.19 16.67 -22.70
N GLN A 19 4.62 16.30 -23.84
CA GLN A 19 4.84 17.00 -25.10
C GLN A 19 4.12 18.35 -25.12
N LYS A 20 2.91 18.45 -24.55
CA LYS A 20 2.19 19.72 -24.38
C LYS A 20 3.04 20.73 -23.60
N GLU A 21 3.61 20.32 -22.47
CA GLU A 21 4.52 21.16 -21.66
C GLU A 21 5.70 21.66 -22.49
N LYS A 22 6.38 20.77 -23.23
CA LYS A 22 7.52 21.13 -24.09
C LYS A 22 7.16 22.14 -25.19
N THR A 23 5.94 22.06 -25.72
CA THR A 23 5.45 22.96 -26.79
C THR A 23 4.76 24.23 -26.27
N GLY A 24 4.61 24.38 -24.96
CA GLY A 24 3.87 25.49 -24.35
C GLY A 24 2.37 25.45 -24.63
N ALA A 25 1.82 24.27 -24.95
CA ALA A 25 0.38 24.10 -25.11
C ALA A 25 -0.35 24.20 -23.75
N PRO A 26 -1.62 24.63 -23.71
CA PRO A 26 -2.40 24.67 -22.48
C PRO A 26 -2.48 23.30 -21.81
N LEU A 27 -2.31 23.28 -20.48
CA LEU A 27 -2.40 22.08 -19.63
C LEU A 27 -3.64 22.17 -18.72
N SER A 28 -4.34 21.05 -18.53
CA SER A 28 -5.38 20.94 -17.50
C SER A 28 -4.77 20.90 -16.09
N ALA A 29 -5.62 21.03 -15.06
CA ALA A 29 -5.17 20.93 -13.66
C ALA A 29 -4.51 19.57 -13.37
N GLU A 30 -5.08 18.49 -13.88
CA GLU A 30 -4.53 17.12 -13.74
C GLU A 30 -3.20 16.96 -14.48
N GLU A 31 -3.09 17.54 -15.67
CA GLU A 31 -1.85 17.53 -16.44
C GLU A 31 -0.75 18.33 -15.74
N LEU A 32 -1.08 19.44 -15.07
CA LEU A 32 -0.13 20.19 -14.26
C LEU A 32 0.42 19.36 -13.09
N LEU A 33 -0.42 18.54 -12.44
CA LEU A 33 0.04 17.60 -11.41
C LEU A 33 1.01 16.59 -11.99
N PHE A 34 0.68 15.96 -13.12
CA PHE A 34 1.56 15.00 -13.77
C PHE A 34 2.90 15.61 -14.19
N ILE A 35 2.90 16.84 -14.72
CA ILE A 35 4.13 17.57 -15.03
C ILE A 35 4.96 17.81 -13.78
N ALA A 36 4.33 18.25 -12.68
CA ALA A 36 5.02 18.49 -11.42
C ALA A 36 5.62 17.19 -10.84
N THR A 37 4.93 16.06 -10.96
CA THR A 37 5.44 14.74 -10.61
C THR A 37 6.62 14.34 -11.50
N ALA A 38 6.47 14.41 -12.82
CA ALA A 38 7.54 14.08 -13.76
C ALA A 38 8.79 14.98 -13.58
N ALA A 39 8.61 16.24 -13.15
CA ALA A 39 9.73 17.12 -12.81
C ALA A 39 10.48 16.68 -11.55
N ALA A 40 9.78 16.10 -10.56
CA ALA A 40 10.38 15.52 -9.37
C ALA A 40 11.09 14.18 -9.65
N HIS A 41 10.73 13.49 -10.74
CA HIS A 41 11.29 12.20 -11.17
C HIS A 41 11.95 12.31 -12.55
N PRO A 42 13.10 13.00 -12.68
CA PRO A 42 13.69 13.34 -13.98
C PRO A 42 14.16 12.13 -14.79
N GLN A 43 14.56 11.04 -14.15
CA GLN A 43 14.98 9.81 -14.82
C GLN A 43 13.78 9.14 -15.51
N GLN A 44 12.69 8.94 -14.77
CA GLN A 44 11.43 8.38 -15.24
C GLN A 44 10.81 9.25 -16.34
N ARG A 45 10.87 10.58 -16.18
CA ARG A 45 10.45 11.54 -17.22
C ARG A 45 11.27 11.38 -18.51
N ALA A 46 12.59 11.26 -18.41
CA ALA A 46 13.45 11.07 -19.57
C ALA A 46 13.17 9.74 -20.27
N GLU A 47 12.92 8.68 -19.50
CA GLU A 47 12.55 7.37 -20.02
C GLU A 47 11.27 7.46 -20.87
N LEU A 48 10.17 8.02 -20.35
CA LEU A 48 8.92 8.17 -21.10
C LEU A 48 9.08 8.96 -22.41
N LEU A 49 9.89 10.02 -22.39
CA LEU A 49 10.17 10.82 -23.59
C LEU A 49 11.00 10.08 -24.63
N GLY A 50 11.86 9.14 -24.20
CA GLY A 50 12.74 8.33 -25.04
C GLY A 50 12.07 7.13 -25.71
N VAL A 51 10.86 6.75 -25.29
CA VAL A 51 10.17 5.56 -25.82
C VAL A 51 9.83 5.73 -27.31
N SER A 52 10.17 4.73 -28.11
CA SER A 52 9.72 4.60 -29.50
C SER A 52 9.22 3.18 -29.77
N GLY A 53 8.03 3.06 -30.36
CA GLY A 53 7.38 1.76 -30.63
C GLY A 53 6.09 1.51 -29.83
N ARG A 54 5.39 0.42 -30.16
CA ARG A 54 4.07 0.07 -29.58
C ARG A 54 4.12 -0.88 -28.38
N LYS A 55 5.20 -1.66 -28.21
CA LYS A 55 5.35 -2.58 -27.07
C LYS A 55 6.24 -1.93 -26.03
N LEU A 56 5.72 -1.79 -24.81
CA LEU A 56 6.49 -1.26 -23.70
C LEU A 56 7.45 -2.32 -23.16
N ALA A 57 8.66 -1.89 -22.83
CA ALA A 57 9.53 -2.67 -21.96
C ALA A 57 8.99 -2.61 -20.52
N SER A 58 9.33 -3.62 -19.71
CA SER A 58 8.92 -3.71 -18.31
C SER A 58 9.26 -2.44 -17.53
N ASP A 59 10.44 -1.87 -17.77
CA ASP A 59 10.94 -0.67 -17.09
C ASP A 59 10.05 0.54 -17.38
N VAL A 60 9.56 0.68 -18.61
CA VAL A 60 8.65 1.77 -19.00
C VAL A 60 7.28 1.62 -18.33
N GLN A 61 6.80 0.38 -18.17
CA GLN A 61 5.55 0.13 -17.45
C GLN A 61 5.69 0.50 -15.97
N ALA A 62 6.78 0.09 -15.33
CA ALA A 62 7.07 0.49 -13.94
C ALA A 62 7.17 2.01 -13.79
N THR A 63 7.82 2.69 -14.74
CA THR A 63 7.89 4.15 -14.78
C THR A 63 6.53 4.82 -14.92
N LEU A 64 5.62 4.28 -15.75
CA LEU A 64 4.24 4.79 -15.84
C LEU A 64 3.48 4.61 -14.53
N VAL A 65 3.56 3.42 -13.92
CA VAL A 65 2.90 3.11 -12.65
C VAL A 65 3.37 4.08 -11.56
N LEU A 66 4.68 4.26 -11.42
CA LEU A 66 5.27 5.20 -10.46
C LEU A 66 4.75 6.62 -10.67
N LEU A 67 4.89 7.16 -11.88
CA LEU A 67 4.47 8.54 -12.15
C LEU A 67 2.96 8.73 -11.96
N ALA A 68 2.15 7.74 -12.36
CA ALA A 68 0.70 7.78 -12.21
C ALA A 68 0.28 7.77 -10.72
N ALA A 69 0.88 6.91 -9.90
CA ALA A 69 0.59 6.81 -8.47
C ALA A 69 1.01 8.08 -7.72
N HIS A 70 2.21 8.61 -7.98
CA HIS A 70 2.66 9.87 -7.39
C HIS A 70 1.79 11.06 -7.84
N THR A 71 1.35 11.08 -9.09
CA THR A 71 0.40 12.10 -9.56
C THR A 71 -0.92 12.04 -8.81
N ALA A 72 -1.44 10.84 -8.59
CA ALA A 72 -2.66 10.64 -7.80
C ALA A 72 -2.46 11.02 -6.33
N ALA A 73 -1.31 10.70 -5.73
CA ALA A 73 -0.95 11.11 -4.36
C ALA A 73 -1.00 12.64 -4.19
N ARG A 74 -0.58 13.40 -5.22
CA ARG A 74 -0.69 14.87 -5.22
C ARG A 74 -2.13 15.36 -5.41
N ALA A 75 -2.94 14.62 -6.16
CA ALA A 75 -4.33 14.98 -6.39
C ALA A 75 -5.18 14.82 -5.13
N ILE A 76 -5.06 13.68 -4.42
CA ILE A 76 -5.84 13.42 -3.20
C ILE A 76 -5.54 14.42 -2.08
N ALA A 77 -4.36 15.03 -2.07
CA ALA A 77 -4.00 16.12 -1.17
C ALA A 77 -4.83 17.40 -1.38
N GLN A 78 -5.44 17.56 -2.55
CA GLN A 78 -6.28 18.71 -2.93
C GLN A 78 -7.77 18.36 -2.92
N GLU A 79 -8.12 17.09 -2.80
CA GLU A 79 -9.50 16.62 -2.82
C GLU A 79 -10.18 16.85 -1.46
N PRO A 80 -11.38 17.46 -1.41
CA PRO A 80 -12.04 17.74 -0.14
C PRO A 80 -12.29 16.50 0.74
N ALA A 81 -12.52 15.34 0.13
CA ALA A 81 -12.76 14.08 0.85
C ALA A 81 -11.49 13.50 1.49
N LEU A 82 -10.31 13.70 0.87
CA LEU A 82 -9.07 13.01 1.23
C LEU A 82 -7.98 13.92 1.79
N SER A 83 -8.05 15.23 1.51
CA SER A 83 -7.00 16.20 1.88
C SER A 83 -6.70 16.24 3.37
N GLY A 84 -7.73 16.11 4.22
CA GLY A 84 -7.57 16.07 5.68
C GLY A 84 -6.76 14.85 6.16
N ALA A 85 -7.14 13.66 5.70
CA ALA A 85 -6.42 12.42 6.04
C ALA A 85 -5.01 12.41 5.44
N THR A 86 -4.87 12.87 4.19
CA THR A 86 -3.58 13.01 3.51
C THR A 86 -2.64 13.93 4.29
N ALA A 87 -3.12 15.09 4.75
CA ALA A 87 -2.30 16.02 5.52
C ALA A 87 -1.82 15.42 6.85
N GLN A 88 -2.68 14.67 7.55
CA GLN A 88 -2.32 14.00 8.80
C GLN A 88 -1.29 12.89 8.57
N ALA A 89 -1.47 12.06 7.54
CA ALA A 89 -0.51 11.03 7.16
C ALA A 89 0.87 11.63 6.84
N ARG A 90 0.91 12.70 6.03
CA ARG A 90 2.16 13.43 5.73
C ARG A 90 2.82 13.96 6.99
N GLN A 91 2.05 14.60 7.86
CA GLN A 91 2.58 15.17 9.10
C GLN A 91 3.18 14.10 10.02
N ALA A 92 2.53 12.93 10.13
CA ALA A 92 3.02 11.83 10.93
C ALA A 92 4.35 11.27 10.40
N LEU A 93 4.42 10.99 9.09
CA LEU A 93 5.63 10.46 8.45
C LEU A 93 6.81 11.44 8.56
N LEU A 94 6.59 12.72 8.25
CA LEU A 94 7.61 13.76 8.40
C LEU A 94 8.03 13.96 9.87
N GLY A 95 7.08 13.83 10.81
CA GLY A 95 7.34 13.93 12.25
C GLY A 95 8.29 12.86 12.78
N GLU A 96 8.25 11.67 12.18
CA GLU A 96 9.14 10.54 12.47
C GLU A 96 10.43 10.54 11.62
N GLY A 97 10.65 11.61 10.84
CA GLY A 97 11.90 11.85 10.13
C GLY A 97 11.95 11.35 8.69
N ALA A 98 10.83 10.91 8.11
CA ALA A 98 10.76 10.65 6.68
C ALA A 98 11.03 11.94 5.88
N SER A 99 11.64 11.79 4.71
CA SER A 99 11.75 12.86 3.72
C SER A 99 10.41 13.08 3.00
N GLU A 100 10.30 14.21 2.28
CA GLU A 100 9.14 14.50 1.44
C GLU A 100 8.95 13.43 0.34
N GLU A 101 10.05 12.89 -0.19
CA GLU A 101 10.04 11.84 -1.22
C GLU A 101 9.54 10.51 -0.65
N GLU A 102 10.06 10.09 0.50
CA GLU A 102 9.59 8.88 1.20
C GLU A 102 8.12 9.02 1.60
N THR A 103 7.72 10.20 2.08
CA THR A 103 6.32 10.50 2.43
C THR A 103 5.39 10.41 1.22
N GLU A 104 5.79 10.99 0.09
CA GLU A 104 5.00 10.90 -1.15
C GLU A 104 4.93 9.46 -1.67
N SER A 105 6.04 8.71 -1.59
CA SER A 105 6.11 7.31 -2.02
C SER A 105 5.23 6.39 -1.17
N PHE A 106 5.20 6.59 0.15
CA PHE A 106 4.33 5.85 1.06
C PHE A 106 2.85 6.12 0.77
N ILE A 107 2.47 7.36 0.48
CA ILE A 107 1.09 7.69 0.10
C ILE A 107 0.75 7.10 -1.28
N ALA A 108 1.68 7.15 -2.22
CA ALA A 108 1.51 6.53 -3.53
C ALA A 108 1.33 5.01 -3.43
N SER A 109 2.00 4.32 -2.50
CA SER A 109 1.82 2.88 -2.32
C SER A 109 0.44 2.50 -1.80
N ILE A 110 -0.19 3.33 -0.96
CA ILE A 110 -1.60 3.14 -0.55
C ILE A 110 -2.53 3.19 -1.78
N LEU A 111 -2.28 4.12 -2.70
CA LEU A 111 -3.09 4.22 -3.92
C LEU A 111 -2.83 3.09 -4.90
N LEU A 112 -1.61 2.55 -4.95
CA LEU A 112 -1.30 1.35 -5.73
C LEU A 112 -2.00 0.12 -5.17
N GLU A 113 -2.06 0.01 -3.84
CA GLU A 113 -2.80 -1.06 -3.20
C GLU A 113 -4.31 -0.95 -3.50
N GLU A 114 -4.91 0.25 -3.46
CA GLU A 114 -6.30 0.42 -3.88
C GLU A 114 -6.52 0.00 -5.33
N ALA A 115 -5.58 0.31 -6.22
CA ALA A 115 -5.72 0.08 -7.64
C ALA A 115 -5.46 -1.38 -8.05
N PHE A 116 -4.57 -2.09 -7.36
CA PHE A 116 -4.03 -3.39 -7.80
C PHE A 116 -3.86 -4.43 -6.71
N GLY A 117 -4.05 -4.08 -5.44
CA GLY A 117 -3.70 -4.97 -4.33
C GLY A 117 -4.63 -6.17 -4.20
N TYR A 118 -5.91 -6.03 -4.56
CA TYR A 118 -6.94 -7.03 -4.30
C TYR A 118 -7.44 -7.68 -5.59
N GLU A 119 -7.79 -8.97 -5.54
CA GLU A 119 -8.22 -9.76 -6.71
C GLU A 119 -9.53 -9.28 -7.33
N ASP A 120 -10.40 -8.65 -6.53
CA ASP A 120 -11.64 -8.04 -7.03
C ASP A 120 -11.29 -6.81 -7.87
N GLU A 121 -11.61 -6.86 -9.17
CA GLU A 121 -11.50 -5.69 -10.05
C GLU A 121 -12.43 -4.57 -9.54
N VAL A 122 -11.87 -3.61 -8.81
CA VAL A 122 -12.61 -2.43 -8.38
C VAL A 122 -12.59 -1.43 -9.54
N ASP A 123 -13.62 -1.52 -10.39
CA ASP A 123 -13.83 -0.60 -11.53
C ASP A 123 -13.88 0.87 -11.08
N ASP A 124 -14.34 1.12 -9.85
CA ASP A 124 -14.48 2.45 -9.26
C ASP A 124 -13.39 2.76 -8.23
N PHE A 125 -13.10 4.06 -8.03
CA PHE A 125 -12.19 4.51 -6.98
C PHE A 125 -12.85 4.43 -5.60
N ASP A 126 -12.28 3.66 -4.68
CA ASP A 126 -12.77 3.57 -3.30
C ASP A 126 -12.11 4.64 -2.40
N ALA A 127 -12.69 5.85 -2.42
CA ALA A 127 -12.22 6.96 -1.62
C ALA A 127 -12.35 6.71 -0.11
N ASP A 128 -13.35 5.96 0.34
CA ASP A 128 -13.55 5.67 1.76
C ASP A 128 -12.45 4.73 2.27
N TRP A 129 -12.10 3.71 1.48
CA TRP A 129 -10.98 2.82 1.78
C TRP A 129 -9.65 3.59 1.83
N VAL A 130 -9.39 4.49 0.87
CA VAL A 130 -8.17 5.30 0.88
C VAL A 130 -8.13 6.24 2.09
N ALA A 131 -9.26 6.85 2.45
CA ALA A 131 -9.34 7.70 3.63
C ALA A 131 -9.01 6.93 4.91
N GLU A 132 -9.52 5.71 5.05
CA GLU A 132 -9.21 4.82 6.17
C GLU A 132 -7.73 4.41 6.20
N ALA A 133 -7.19 3.96 5.07
CA ALA A 133 -5.79 3.56 4.94
C ALA A 133 -4.83 4.72 5.28
N LEU A 134 -5.14 5.95 4.85
CA LEU A 134 -4.41 7.15 5.26
C LEU A 134 -4.53 7.43 6.77
N GLY A 135 -5.68 7.09 7.36
CA GLY A 135 -5.93 7.20 8.79
C GLY A 135 -5.15 6.22 9.68
N GLU A 136 -4.65 5.11 9.11
CA GLU A 136 -3.76 4.15 9.80
C GLU A 136 -2.34 4.71 9.98
N VAL A 137 -1.91 5.60 9.08
CA VAL A 137 -0.52 6.06 8.97
C VAL A 137 0.02 6.67 10.27
N PRO A 138 -0.71 7.52 11.02
CA PRO A 138 -0.20 8.04 12.29
C PRO A 138 0.13 6.97 13.32
N SER A 139 -0.67 5.90 13.38
CA SER A 139 -0.43 4.78 14.30
C SER A 139 0.74 3.91 13.84
N LEU A 140 0.88 3.71 12.53
CA LEU A 140 2.02 2.99 11.94
C LEU A 140 3.33 3.77 12.12
N ALA A 141 3.34 5.07 11.85
CA ALA A 141 4.53 5.91 11.98
C ALA A 141 5.04 5.92 13.44
N ALA A 142 4.15 5.96 14.42
CA ALA A 142 4.51 5.92 15.84
C ALA A 142 4.94 4.53 16.35
N LEU A 143 4.89 3.48 15.52
CA LEU A 143 5.17 2.11 15.94
C LEU A 143 6.68 1.88 16.06
N THR A 144 7.16 1.83 17.31
CA THR A 144 8.58 1.53 17.58
C THR A 144 8.87 0.04 17.56
N ARG A 145 10.15 -0.32 17.50
CA ARG A 145 10.61 -1.70 17.64
C ARG A 145 10.14 -2.33 18.96
N GLU A 146 10.21 -1.60 20.08
CA GLU A 146 9.68 -2.12 21.35
C GLU A 146 8.16 -2.35 21.28
N GLY A 147 7.43 -1.51 20.53
CA GLY A 147 6.01 -1.71 20.26
C GLY A 147 5.74 -3.00 19.50
N VAL A 148 6.51 -3.28 18.44
CA VAL A 148 6.43 -4.53 17.67
C VAL A 148 6.73 -5.74 18.55
N ASP A 149 7.80 -5.70 19.34
CA ASP A 149 8.18 -6.78 20.27
C ASP A 149 7.07 -7.02 21.32
N ALA A 150 6.46 -5.95 21.83
CA ALA A 150 5.35 -6.03 22.76
C ALA A 150 4.08 -6.64 22.12
N LEU A 151 3.78 -6.30 20.86
CA LEU A 151 2.66 -6.90 20.11
C LEU A 151 2.87 -8.40 19.90
N LEU A 152 4.07 -8.80 19.48
CA LEU A 152 4.44 -10.20 19.28
C LEU A 152 4.29 -10.98 20.60
N LEU A 153 4.83 -10.44 21.69
CA LEU A 153 4.76 -11.09 23.01
C LEU A 153 3.31 -11.20 23.50
N LYS A 154 2.53 -10.11 23.40
CA LYS A 154 1.12 -10.09 23.81
C LYS A 154 0.31 -11.11 23.01
N PHE A 155 0.48 -11.16 21.69
CA PHE A 155 -0.26 -12.08 20.83
C PHE A 155 0.11 -13.54 21.09
N SER A 156 1.41 -13.86 21.10
CA SER A 156 1.91 -15.24 21.30
C SER A 156 1.43 -15.86 22.62
N GLN A 157 1.31 -15.06 23.69
CA GLN A 157 0.90 -15.56 25.01
C GLN A 157 -0.59 -15.92 25.13
N THR A 158 -1.44 -15.48 24.21
CA THR A 158 -2.89 -15.70 24.28
C THR A 158 -3.34 -17.12 23.89
N GLY A 159 -2.43 -17.95 23.33
CA GLY A 159 -2.74 -19.34 22.99
C GLY A 159 -3.10 -20.19 24.21
N ALA A 160 -4.15 -21.00 24.10
CA ALA A 160 -4.63 -21.90 25.15
C ALA A 160 -3.74 -23.14 25.31
N SER A 161 -3.09 -23.57 24.23
CA SER A 161 -2.16 -24.71 24.20
C SER A 161 -0.75 -24.31 23.77
N GLU A 162 0.23 -25.18 24.00
CA GLU A 162 1.61 -24.96 23.54
C GLU A 162 1.69 -24.85 22.01
N ALA A 163 0.96 -25.73 21.29
CA ALA A 163 0.88 -25.71 19.83
C ALA A 163 0.27 -24.40 19.30
N GLU A 164 -0.77 -23.88 19.95
CA GLU A 164 -1.35 -22.58 19.56
C GLU A 164 -0.38 -21.41 19.80
N ARG A 165 0.34 -21.42 20.94
CA ARG A 165 1.34 -20.39 21.22
C ARG A 165 2.49 -20.44 20.21
N GLU A 166 2.92 -21.64 19.82
CA GLU A 166 3.92 -21.83 18.77
C GLU A 166 3.44 -21.28 17.43
N ALA A 167 2.23 -21.66 16.99
CA ALA A 167 1.64 -21.16 15.74
C ALA A 167 1.53 -19.63 15.73
N ARG A 168 1.01 -19.01 16.80
CA ARG A 168 0.90 -17.56 16.95
C ARG A 168 2.26 -16.87 16.90
N THR A 169 3.25 -17.43 17.60
CA THR A 169 4.61 -16.87 17.62
C THR A 169 5.23 -16.89 16.22
N GLN A 170 5.12 -18.01 15.52
CA GLN A 170 5.69 -18.15 14.18
C GLN A 170 5.03 -17.18 13.20
N ILE A 171 3.69 -17.13 13.18
CA ILE A 171 2.94 -16.25 12.28
C ILE A 171 3.20 -14.77 12.55
N ALA A 172 3.15 -14.34 13.81
CA ALA A 172 3.41 -12.93 14.13
C ALA A 172 4.83 -12.52 13.78
N LYS A 173 5.82 -13.37 14.08
CA LYS A 173 7.20 -13.09 13.73
C LYS A 173 7.38 -12.99 12.21
N ALA A 174 6.90 -13.97 11.46
CA ALA A 174 7.03 -14.00 10.01
C ALA A 174 6.33 -12.80 9.35
N LEU A 175 5.10 -12.47 9.76
CA LEU A 175 4.38 -11.34 9.19
C LEU A 175 5.08 -10.00 9.49
N PHE A 176 5.58 -9.80 10.70
CA PHE A 176 6.30 -8.57 11.05
C PHE A 176 7.66 -8.49 10.35
N ASP A 177 8.36 -9.60 10.19
CA ASP A 177 9.61 -9.64 9.41
C ASP A 177 9.35 -9.32 7.94
N ILE A 178 8.25 -9.81 7.35
CA ILE A 178 7.83 -9.51 5.98
C ILE A 178 7.44 -8.03 5.83
N ALA A 179 6.49 -7.56 6.65
CA ALA A 179 5.88 -6.25 6.47
C ALA A 179 6.74 -5.10 7.01
N TRP A 180 7.52 -5.33 8.08
CA TRP A 180 8.12 -4.26 8.88
C TRP A 180 9.64 -4.35 9.04
N SER A 181 10.33 -5.21 8.29
CA SER A 181 11.80 -5.30 8.33
C SER A 181 12.50 -4.02 7.89
N GLU A 182 11.90 -3.27 6.97
CA GLU A 182 12.40 -1.97 6.48
C GLU A 182 11.72 -0.77 7.17
N GLY A 183 10.84 -1.03 8.14
CA GLY A 183 10.05 -0.05 8.86
C GLY A 183 8.54 -0.32 8.78
N PRO A 184 7.73 0.18 9.73
CA PRO A 184 6.29 -0.05 9.72
C PRO A 184 5.60 0.47 8.45
N ALA A 185 4.87 -0.43 7.79
CA ALA A 185 4.06 -0.16 6.61
C ALA A 185 2.68 -0.84 6.76
N PRO A 186 1.65 -0.42 6.01
CA PRO A 186 0.36 -1.08 6.03
C PRO A 186 0.51 -2.54 5.59
N ILE A 187 -0.11 -3.47 6.33
CA ILE A 187 -0.16 -4.86 5.89
C ILE A 187 -1.13 -4.96 4.72
N ASN A 188 -0.67 -5.54 3.62
CA ASN A 188 -1.37 -5.60 2.35
C ASN A 188 -1.44 -7.06 1.84
N PRO A 189 -2.14 -7.30 0.72
CA PRO A 189 -2.24 -8.62 0.10
C PRO A 189 -0.89 -9.30 -0.20
N GLU A 190 0.09 -8.57 -0.73
CA GLU A 190 1.42 -9.12 -1.05
C GLU A 190 2.13 -9.66 0.21
N HIS A 191 2.00 -8.99 1.35
CA HIS A 191 2.54 -9.47 2.62
C HIS A 191 1.87 -10.76 3.09
N LEU A 192 0.56 -10.91 2.87
CA LEU A 192 -0.16 -12.13 3.21
C LEU A 192 0.21 -13.28 2.29
N GLU A 193 0.34 -13.03 0.98
CA GLU A 193 0.80 -14.05 0.03
C GLU A 193 2.19 -14.56 0.40
N ALA A 194 3.14 -13.65 0.68
CA ALA A 194 4.47 -14.01 1.14
C ALA A 194 4.45 -14.83 2.44
N LEU A 195 3.57 -14.47 3.40
CA LEU A 195 3.38 -15.24 4.63
C LEU A 195 2.81 -16.63 4.35
N MET A 196 1.80 -16.72 3.48
CA MET A 196 1.16 -17.98 3.11
C MET A 196 2.15 -18.92 2.44
N GLU A 197 2.99 -18.42 1.55
CA GLU A 197 4.06 -19.21 0.91
C GLU A 197 5.13 -19.66 1.90
N ALA A 198 5.56 -18.77 2.80
CA ALA A 198 6.66 -19.06 3.73
C ALA A 198 6.25 -20.01 4.87
N GLU A 199 5.05 -19.83 5.42
CA GLU A 199 4.67 -20.44 6.70
C GLU A 199 3.47 -21.39 6.63
N ILE A 200 2.65 -21.36 5.58
CA ILE A 200 1.38 -22.11 5.59
C ILE A 200 1.39 -23.17 4.49
N THR A 201 1.69 -22.79 3.27
CA THR A 201 1.64 -23.66 2.10
C THR A 201 2.58 -24.85 2.26
N GLY A 202 2.07 -26.05 1.97
CA GLY A 202 2.85 -27.29 2.03
C GLY A 202 3.06 -27.89 3.43
N GLN A 203 2.52 -27.26 4.49
CA GLN A 203 2.51 -27.85 5.83
C GLN A 203 1.43 -28.95 5.97
N PRO A 204 1.47 -29.81 7.00
CA PRO A 204 0.34 -30.68 7.34
C PRO A 204 -0.95 -29.90 7.61
N GLU A 205 -2.11 -30.43 7.20
CA GLU A 205 -3.43 -29.78 7.27
C GLU A 205 -3.74 -29.14 8.64
N GLU A 206 -3.54 -29.89 9.74
CA GLU A 206 -3.75 -29.39 11.10
C GLU A 206 -2.89 -28.15 11.42
N ARG A 207 -1.64 -28.11 10.93
CA ARG A 207 -0.77 -26.94 11.09
C ARG A 207 -1.18 -25.79 10.19
N GLN A 208 -1.63 -26.08 8.97
CA GLN A 208 -2.15 -25.05 8.07
C GLN A 208 -3.36 -24.35 8.70
N GLU A 209 -4.33 -25.12 9.20
CA GLU A 209 -5.54 -24.58 9.83
C GLU A 209 -5.19 -23.73 11.07
N ALA A 210 -4.31 -24.25 11.94
CA ALA A 210 -3.88 -23.52 13.14
C ALA A 210 -3.15 -22.20 12.81
N ARG A 211 -2.31 -22.21 11.76
CA ARG A 211 -1.56 -21.02 11.32
C ARG A 211 -2.46 -20.02 10.60
N LEU A 212 -3.38 -20.47 9.75
CA LEU A 212 -4.36 -19.61 9.09
C LEU A 212 -5.25 -18.90 10.12
N ARG A 213 -5.75 -19.64 11.11
CA ARG A 213 -6.50 -19.07 12.24
C ARG A 213 -5.66 -18.03 12.99
N ALA A 214 -4.39 -18.33 13.28
CA ALA A 214 -3.49 -17.37 13.93
C ALA A 214 -3.28 -16.11 13.07
N THR A 215 -3.20 -16.22 11.74
CA THR A 215 -3.11 -15.07 10.84
C THR A 215 -4.33 -14.18 10.95
N VAL A 216 -5.55 -14.75 10.83
CA VAL A 216 -6.80 -13.98 10.96
C VAL A 216 -6.89 -13.27 12.31
N GLU A 217 -6.59 -13.98 13.40
CA GLU A 217 -6.64 -13.40 14.74
C GLU A 217 -5.58 -12.31 14.95
N LEU A 218 -4.40 -12.44 14.34
CA LEU A 218 -3.38 -11.41 14.37
C LEU A 218 -3.87 -10.14 13.66
N LEU A 219 -4.46 -10.26 12.47
CA LEU A 219 -5.04 -9.11 11.75
C LEU A 219 -6.10 -8.40 12.60
N GLN A 220 -6.94 -9.16 13.33
CA GLN A 220 -7.91 -8.59 14.27
C GLN A 220 -7.25 -7.91 15.48
N VAL A 221 -6.12 -8.42 15.98
CA VAL A 221 -5.32 -7.72 17.01
C VAL A 221 -4.79 -6.40 16.47
N LEU A 222 -4.17 -6.42 15.29
CA LEU A 222 -3.61 -5.21 14.67
C LEU A 222 -4.69 -4.16 14.39
N SER A 223 -5.89 -4.59 14.03
CA SER A 223 -7.01 -3.67 13.88
C SER A 223 -7.46 -3.02 15.19
N ARG A 224 -7.50 -3.77 16.29
CA ARG A 224 -7.77 -3.20 17.63
C ARG A 224 -6.70 -2.20 18.08
N GLU A 225 -5.47 -2.39 17.64
CA GLU A 225 -4.34 -1.49 17.90
C GLU A 225 -4.26 -0.33 16.87
N LYS A 226 -5.25 -0.23 15.95
CA LYS A 226 -5.37 0.80 14.90
C LYS A 226 -4.25 0.78 13.86
N LEU A 227 -3.58 -0.36 13.70
CA LEU A 227 -2.55 -0.57 12.69
C LEU A 227 -3.13 -1.11 11.37
N ILE A 228 -4.40 -1.52 11.39
CA ILE A 228 -5.21 -1.95 10.23
C ILE A 228 -6.64 -1.43 10.43
N GLY A 229 -7.19 -0.71 9.48
CA GLY A 229 -8.57 -0.26 9.49
C GLY A 229 -9.57 -1.39 9.23
N PRO A 230 -10.85 -1.25 9.62
CA PRO A 230 -11.85 -2.29 9.43
C PRO A 230 -12.12 -2.66 7.97
N MET A 231 -12.07 -1.72 7.01
CA MET A 231 -12.22 -2.04 5.58
C MET A 231 -11.03 -2.85 5.07
N ARG A 232 -9.80 -2.46 5.41
CA ARG A 232 -8.59 -3.24 5.08
C ARG A 232 -8.64 -4.63 5.71
N LEU A 233 -9.02 -4.73 7.00
CA LEU A 233 -9.18 -6.01 7.69
C LEU A 233 -10.18 -6.93 6.97
N SER A 234 -11.34 -6.42 6.57
CA SER A 234 -12.36 -7.21 5.88
C SER A 234 -11.83 -7.75 4.54
N ARG A 235 -11.18 -6.90 3.72
CA ARG A 235 -10.60 -7.34 2.44
C ARG A 235 -9.49 -8.38 2.61
N LEU A 236 -8.59 -8.18 3.58
CA LEU A 236 -7.51 -9.14 3.87
C LEU A 236 -8.05 -10.49 4.36
N ARG A 237 -9.12 -10.49 5.18
CA ARG A 237 -9.78 -11.73 5.62
C ARG A 237 -10.46 -12.46 4.47
N ALA A 238 -11.14 -11.72 3.58
CA ALA A 238 -11.76 -12.30 2.40
C ALA A 238 -10.73 -13.01 1.50
N GLN A 239 -9.55 -12.41 1.29
CA GLN A 239 -8.46 -13.03 0.53
C GLN A 239 -7.96 -14.34 1.16
N LEU A 240 -8.00 -14.45 2.49
CA LEU A 240 -7.65 -15.68 3.20
C LEU A 240 -8.74 -16.76 3.15
N GLY A 241 -9.88 -16.49 2.50
CA GLY A 241 -11.03 -17.40 2.44
C GLY A 241 -11.77 -17.54 3.77
N ASP A 242 -11.72 -16.50 4.62
CA ASP A 242 -12.47 -16.47 5.88
C ASP A 242 -13.94 -16.09 5.60
N ASP A 243 -14.82 -17.09 5.57
CA ASP A 243 -16.24 -16.95 5.22
C ASP A 243 -17.04 -16.02 6.17
N ASP A 244 -16.48 -15.65 7.33
CA ASP A 244 -17.04 -14.70 8.31
C ASP A 244 -16.50 -13.24 8.13
N ALA A 245 -15.94 -12.90 6.96
CA ALA A 245 -15.34 -11.60 6.63
C ALA A 245 -16.32 -10.46 6.36
#